data_AF-A0A4P6VW22-F1
#
_entry.id   AF-A0A4P6VW22-F1
#
_cell.length_a   1.000
_cell.length_b   1.000
_cell.length_c   1.000
_cell.angle_alpha   90.00
_cell.angle_beta   90.00
_cell.angle_gamma   90.00
#
_symmetry.space_group_name_H-M   'P 1'
#
loop_
_entity.id
_entity.type
_entity.pdbx_description
1 polymer ?
#
loop_
_entity_poly.entity_id
_entity_poly.type
_entity_poly.pdbx_seq_one_letter_code
_entity_poly.pdbx_strand_id
1 'polypeptide(L)'
;MLPTLRVSLPYTLALAVLAYLGFAFALPSLGLDQEILVVIGVVLAGILVPVLVDVKANRSDSVPTIKAPIDYKGETTTLYVGNLPYRANEDVVKELFQRFGVVVNVRLMKDRQTGRRRGFGFVEVAEKDGAKMIQKLNDFSFQERTLKVREAKERQENDDSDE
;
A
#
# COMPACT_ATOMS: atom_id res chain seq x y z
N MET A 1 7.48 -0.46 -13.93
CA MET A 1 6.44 0.12 -14.80
C MET A 1 5.72 -1.02 -15.52
N LEU A 2 4.38 -0.96 -15.58
CA LEU A 2 3.45 -2.09 -15.52
C LEU A 2 3.48 -3.04 -16.76
N PRO A 3 3.88 -4.32 -16.61
CA PRO A 3 3.81 -5.32 -17.68
C PRO A 3 2.37 -5.79 -18.00
N THR A 4 1.36 -5.36 -17.24
CA THR A 4 -0.05 -5.78 -17.39
C THR A 4 -0.85 -4.98 -18.43
N LEU A 5 -0.32 -3.82 -18.89
CA LEU A 5 -1.04 -2.92 -19.80
C LEU A 5 -1.16 -3.48 -21.22
N ARG A 6 -0.16 -4.24 -21.69
CA ARG A 6 -0.15 -4.81 -23.06
C ARG A 6 -1.13 -5.96 -23.23
N VAL A 7 -1.38 -6.73 -22.17
CA VAL A 7 -2.24 -7.92 -22.21
C VAL A 7 -3.72 -7.56 -22.00
N SER A 8 -4.01 -6.50 -21.24
CA SER A 8 -5.38 -6.04 -20.99
C SER A 8 -5.93 -5.12 -22.08
N LEU A 9 -5.07 -4.47 -22.89
CA LEU A 9 -5.48 -3.57 -23.97
C LEU A 9 -6.54 -4.17 -24.93
N PRO A 10 -6.35 -5.36 -25.52
CA PRO A 10 -7.36 -5.91 -26.44
C PRO A 10 -8.67 -6.26 -25.72
N TYR A 11 -8.61 -6.70 -24.46
CA TYR A 11 -9.80 -7.05 -23.68
C TYR A 11 -10.61 -5.82 -23.27
N THR A 12 -9.92 -4.75 -22.85
CA THR A 12 -10.56 -3.45 -22.56
C THR A 12 -11.20 -2.85 -23.81
N LEU A 13 -10.56 -2.98 -24.97
CA LEU A 13 -11.09 -2.51 -26.24
C LEU A 13 -12.31 -3.34 -26.66
N ALA A 14 -12.27 -4.67 -26.50
CA ALA A 14 -13.40 -5.55 -26.77
C ALA A 14 -14.60 -5.25 -25.85
N LEU A 15 -14.39 -5.06 -24.55
CA LEU A 15 -15.46 -4.67 -23.62
C LEU A 15 -16.03 -3.28 -23.94
N ALA A 16 -15.18 -2.31 -24.30
CA ALA A 16 -15.62 -0.98 -24.70
C ALA A 16 -16.48 -1.02 -25.97
N VAL A 17 -16.11 -1.84 -26.96
CA VAL A 17 -16.90 -2.03 -28.19
C VAL A 17 -18.22 -2.72 -27.89
N LEU A 18 -18.24 -3.76 -27.05
CA LEU A 18 -19.48 -4.44 -26.66
C LEU A 18 -20.42 -3.51 -25.87
N ALA A 19 -19.88 -2.71 -24.96
CA ALA A 19 -20.65 -1.71 -24.24
C ALA A 19 -21.22 -0.64 -25.19
N TYR A 20 -20.43 -0.15 -26.14
CA TYR A 20 -20.88 0.81 -27.15
C TYR A 20 -21.96 0.23 -28.06
N LEU A 21 -21.81 -1.03 -28.51
CA LEU A 21 -22.82 -1.71 -29.33
C LEU A 21 -24.11 -1.97 -28.55
N GLY A 22 -24.02 -2.38 -27.29
CA GLY A 22 -25.18 -2.55 -26.42
C GLY A 22 -25.91 -1.22 -26.17
N PHE A 23 -25.16 -0.14 -25.93
CA PHE A 23 -25.69 1.20 -25.79
C PHE A 23 -26.35 1.68 -27.11
N ALA A 24 -25.64 1.58 -28.23
CA ALA A 24 -26.13 1.96 -29.55
C ALA A 24 -27.37 1.17 -29.99
N PHE A 25 -27.52 -0.09 -29.57
CA PHE A 25 -28.66 -0.94 -29.90
C PHE A 25 -29.84 -0.80 -28.93
N ALA A 26 -29.60 -0.51 -27.64
CA ALA A 26 -30.66 -0.36 -26.65
C ALA A 26 -31.32 1.01 -26.67
N LEU A 27 -30.58 2.06 -27.03
CA LEU A 27 -31.06 3.45 -26.99
C LEU A 27 -32.08 3.89 -28.05
N PRO A 28 -32.12 3.35 -29.28
CA PRO A 28 -33.10 3.76 -30.28
C PRO A 28 -34.56 3.50 -29.87
N SER A 29 -34.78 2.62 -28.88
CA SER A 29 -36.11 2.32 -28.35
C SER A 29 -36.71 3.42 -27.46
N LEU A 30 -35.90 4.40 -27.01
CA LEU A 30 -36.34 5.45 -26.09
C LEU A 30 -36.75 6.77 -26.77
N GLY A 31 -36.63 6.90 -28.10
CA GLY A 31 -37.08 8.09 -28.83
C GLY A 31 -36.42 9.40 -28.38
N LEU A 32 -35.30 9.33 -27.65
CA LEU A 32 -34.51 10.47 -27.21
C LEU A 32 -33.45 10.75 -28.27
N ASP A 33 -33.45 11.97 -28.80
CA ASP A 33 -32.44 12.41 -29.76
C ASP A 33 -31.04 12.25 -29.17
N GLN A 34 -30.14 11.60 -29.91
CA GLN A 34 -28.78 11.28 -29.46
C GLN A 34 -28.00 12.52 -29.02
N GLU A 35 -28.37 13.70 -29.51
CA GLU A 35 -27.78 14.97 -29.12
C GLU A 35 -28.06 15.34 -27.67
N ILE A 36 -29.30 15.16 -27.20
CA ILE A 36 -29.70 15.52 -25.83
C ILE A 36 -28.96 14.62 -24.83
N LEU A 37 -28.76 13.35 -25.18
CA LEU A 37 -28.11 12.38 -24.33
C LEU A 37 -26.60 12.59 -24.23
N VAL A 38 -25.95 12.97 -25.34
CA VAL A 38 -24.53 13.39 -25.32
C VAL A 38 -24.36 14.65 -24.47
N VAL A 39 -25.27 15.64 -24.59
CA VAL A 39 -25.23 16.86 -23.78
C VAL A 39 -25.39 16.53 -22.29
N ILE A 40 -26.37 15.69 -21.93
CA ILE A 40 -26.57 15.25 -20.54
C ILE A 40 -25.34 14.50 -20.02
N GLY A 41 -24.73 13.63 -20.84
CA GLY A 41 -23.52 12.89 -20.48
C GLY A 41 -22.31 13.81 -20.24
N VAL A 42 -22.11 14.82 -21.10
CA VAL A 42 -21.01 15.79 -20.98
C VAL A 42 -21.20 16.69 -19.75
N VAL A 43 -22.43 17.16 -19.50
CA VAL A 43 -22.73 18.00 -18.33
C VAL A 43 -22.57 17.21 -17.02
N LEU A 44 -23.08 15.97 -16.98
CA LEU A 44 -22.89 15.10 -15.81
C LEU A 44 -21.41 14.79 -15.59
N ALA A 45 -20.64 14.47 -16.64
CA ALA A 45 -19.20 14.24 -16.51
C ALA A 45 -18.46 15.50 -16.03
N GLY A 46 -18.78 16.68 -16.56
CA GLY A 46 -18.15 17.96 -16.20
C GLY A 46 -18.37 18.36 -14.73
N ILE A 47 -19.52 18.02 -14.15
CA ILE A 47 -19.84 18.29 -12.74
C ILE A 47 -19.37 17.15 -11.82
N LEU A 48 -19.52 15.89 -12.26
CA LEU A 48 -19.19 14.72 -11.45
C LEU A 48 -17.68 14.51 -11.30
N VAL A 49 -16.89 14.80 -12.33
CA VAL A 49 -15.42 14.65 -12.29
C VAL A 49 -14.77 15.50 -11.19
N PRO A 50 -15.02 16.81 -11.07
CA PRO A 50 -14.44 17.61 -9.98
C PRO A 50 -14.91 17.14 -8.59
N VAL A 51 -16.17 16.71 -8.44
CA VAL A 51 -16.68 16.13 -7.17
C VAL A 51 -15.98 14.80 -6.83
N LEU A 52 -15.72 13.94 -7.82
CA LEU A 52 -15.00 12.68 -7.60
C LEU A 52 -13.52 12.90 -7.27
N VAL A 53 -12.90 13.94 -7.84
CA VAL A 53 -11.51 14.31 -7.56
C VAL A 53 -11.38 14.84 -6.13
N ASP A 54 -12.33 15.65 -5.65
CA ASP A 54 -12.36 16.13 -4.26
C ASP A 54 -12.51 14.99 -3.24
N VAL A 55 -13.35 14.00 -3.54
CA VAL A 55 -13.54 12.81 -2.67
C VAL A 55 -12.28 11.95 -2.55
N LYS A 56 -11.40 11.94 -3.57
CA LYS A 56 -10.11 11.23 -3.51
C LYS A 56 -9.01 12.05 -2.84
N ALA A 57 -9.06 13.38 -2.94
CA ALA A 57 -8.12 14.28 -2.29
C ALA A 57 -8.30 14.33 -0.76
N ASN A 58 -9.48 13.99 -0.24
CA ASN A 58 -9.76 14.00 1.20
C ASN A 58 -9.64 12.61 1.89
N ARG A 59 -9.06 11.61 1.21
CA ARG A 59 -8.75 10.28 1.79
C ARG A 59 -7.25 10.04 1.89
N SER A 60 -6.51 10.98 2.47
CA SER A 60 -5.14 10.81 3.00
C SER A 60 -4.92 12.04 3.91
N ASP A 61 -4.70 12.01 5.22
CA ASP A 61 -4.36 10.96 6.17
C ASP A 61 -4.83 11.41 7.56
N SER A 62 -6.06 11.07 7.94
CA SER A 62 -6.42 10.97 9.35
C SER A 62 -6.57 9.49 9.70
N VAL A 63 -5.48 8.74 9.55
CA VAL A 63 -5.34 7.51 10.32
C VAL A 63 -5.26 8.00 11.77
N PRO A 64 -6.23 7.67 12.64
CA PRO A 64 -6.05 7.93 14.06
C PRO A 64 -4.75 7.22 14.41
N THR A 65 -3.78 7.98 14.91
CA THR A 65 -2.52 7.46 15.43
C THR A 65 -2.86 6.63 16.66
N ILE A 66 -3.42 5.45 16.44
CA ILE A 66 -3.50 4.40 17.42
C ILE A 66 -2.10 3.80 17.41
N LYS A 67 -1.19 4.51 18.09
CA LYS A 67 -0.05 3.91 18.79
C LYS A 67 -0.55 3.04 19.96
N ALA A 68 -1.75 2.45 19.89
CA ALA A 68 -2.02 1.34 20.78
C ALA A 68 -1.31 0.14 20.13
N PRO A 69 -0.40 -0.52 20.86
CA PRO A 69 0.06 -1.84 20.47
C PRO A 69 -1.18 -2.67 20.15
N ILE A 70 -1.14 -3.44 19.06
CA ILE A 70 -2.04 -4.58 18.98
C ILE A 70 -1.75 -5.37 20.26
N ASP A 71 -2.72 -5.51 21.16
CA ASP A 71 -2.58 -6.33 22.38
C ASP A 71 -2.54 -7.80 21.94
N TYR A 72 -1.44 -8.16 21.30
CA TYR A 72 -1.17 -9.50 20.84
C TYR A 72 -0.69 -10.29 22.05
N LYS A 73 -1.61 -11.02 22.66
CA LYS A 73 -1.41 -11.77 23.90
C LYS A 73 -0.63 -13.09 23.71
N GLY A 74 0.31 -13.13 22.76
CA GLY A 74 1.09 -14.31 22.43
C GLY A 74 2.58 -14.01 22.34
N GLU A 75 3.41 -15.05 22.19
CA GLU A 75 4.85 -14.90 22.07
C GLU A 75 5.22 -14.12 20.80
N THR A 76 6.08 -13.12 20.95
CA THR A 76 6.57 -12.27 19.87
C THR A 76 8.07 -12.45 19.70
N THR A 77 8.53 -12.27 18.46
CA THR A 77 9.94 -12.23 18.12
C THR A 77 10.22 -10.96 17.32
N THR A 78 11.43 -10.43 17.46
CA THR A 78 11.85 -9.25 16.73
C THR A 78 12.71 -9.63 15.53
N LEU A 79 12.37 -9.11 14.37
CA LEU A 79 13.10 -9.28 13.13
C LEU A 79 13.88 -8.01 12.79
N TYR A 80 15.16 -8.17 12.45
CA TYR A 80 15.97 -7.12 11.85
C TYR A 80 15.70 -7.06 10.35
N VAL A 81 15.40 -5.86 9.85
CA VAL A 81 15.15 -5.60 8.43
C VAL A 81 16.15 -4.57 7.93
N GLY A 82 17.11 -5.00 7.13
CA GLY A 82 18.17 -4.18 6.56
C GLY A 82 18.01 -3.93 5.07
N ASN A 83 18.78 -2.96 4.57
CA ASN A 83 18.79 -2.50 3.17
C ASN A 83 17.44 -1.95 2.70
N LEU A 84 16.64 -1.42 3.63
CA LEU A 84 15.40 -0.73 3.31
C LEU A 84 15.71 0.55 2.50
N PRO A 85 14.89 0.87 1.50
CA PRO A 85 15.02 2.12 0.76
C PRO A 85 14.79 3.30 1.69
N TYR A 86 15.52 4.39 1.48
CA TYR A 86 15.44 5.60 2.31
C TYR A 86 14.05 6.26 2.31
N ARG A 87 13.19 5.89 1.35
CA ARG A 87 11.80 6.33 1.23
C ARG A 87 10.79 5.37 1.90
N ALA A 88 11.22 4.20 2.42
CA ALA A 88 10.32 3.26 3.09
C ALA A 88 9.81 3.79 4.43
N ASN A 89 8.49 3.89 4.58
CA ASN A 89 7.81 4.27 5.82
C ASN A 89 7.53 3.03 6.68
N GLU A 90 7.27 3.25 7.97
CA GLU A 90 6.86 2.19 8.91
C GLU A 90 5.60 1.48 8.42
N ASP A 91 4.62 2.23 7.90
CA ASP A 91 3.36 1.67 7.39
C ASP A 91 3.58 0.72 6.21
N VAL A 92 4.44 1.12 5.27
CA VAL A 92 4.73 0.31 4.08
C VAL A 92 5.47 -0.98 4.45
N VAL A 93 6.37 -0.91 5.43
CA VAL A 93 7.04 -2.09 5.98
C VAL A 93 6.04 -2.97 6.73
N LYS A 94 5.17 -2.38 7.54
CA LYS A 94 4.11 -3.11 8.24
C LYS A 94 3.21 -3.86 7.27
N GLU A 95 2.71 -3.20 6.22
CA GLU A 95 1.87 -3.82 5.18
C GLU A 95 2.59 -4.96 4.45
N LEU A 96 3.89 -4.82 4.17
CA LEU A 96 4.67 -5.88 3.52
C LEU A 96 4.75 -7.14 4.40
N PHE A 97 5.05 -6.96 5.70
CA PHE A 97 5.17 -8.06 6.64
C PHE A 97 3.81 -8.67 7.01
N GLN A 98 2.76 -7.86 7.10
CA GLN A 98 1.39 -8.31 7.39
C GLN A 98 0.83 -9.31 6.37
N ARG A 99 1.35 -9.33 5.13
CA ARG A 99 0.97 -10.34 4.12
C ARG A 99 1.38 -11.76 4.48
N PHE A 100 2.36 -11.91 5.37
CA PHE A 100 2.97 -13.20 5.68
C PHE A 100 2.63 -13.69 7.10
N GLY A 101 2.16 -12.80 7.98
CA GLY A 101 1.69 -13.11 9.35
C GLY A 101 1.39 -11.86 10.18
N VAL A 102 1.32 -12.02 11.50
CA VAL A 102 0.92 -10.93 12.41
C VAL A 102 2.10 -10.03 12.78
N VAL A 103 1.96 -8.73 12.54
CA VAL A 103 2.94 -7.70 12.93
C VAL A 103 2.38 -6.92 14.11
N VAL A 104 3.12 -6.91 15.22
CA VAL A 104 2.77 -6.22 16.46
C VAL A 104 3.26 -4.79 16.42
N ASN A 105 4.55 -4.59 16.09
CA ASN A 105 5.18 -3.29 16.09
C ASN A 105 6.22 -3.15 14.97
N VAL A 106 6.46 -1.93 14.50
CA VAL A 106 7.49 -1.60 13.50
C VAL A 106 8.22 -0.35 13.94
N ARG A 107 9.55 -0.44 14.05
CA ARG A 107 10.43 0.66 14.43
C ARG A 107 11.52 0.85 13.38
N LEU A 108 11.45 1.92 12.61
CA LEU A 108 12.51 2.25 11.64
C LEU A 108 13.54 3.19 12.24
N MET A 109 14.82 2.85 12.09
CA MET A 109 15.89 3.65 12.68
C MET A 109 16.23 4.85 11.78
N LYS A 110 16.21 6.04 12.39
CA LYS A 110 16.58 7.31 11.76
C LYS A 110 17.88 7.81 12.37
N ASP A 111 18.67 8.50 11.56
CA ASP A 111 19.83 9.21 12.04
C ASP A 111 19.36 10.46 12.80
N ARG A 112 19.78 10.59 14.07
CA ARG A 112 19.39 11.69 14.97
C ARG A 112 20.02 13.03 14.55
N GLN A 113 21.14 13.02 13.83
CA GLN A 113 21.80 14.26 13.39
C GLN A 113 21.27 14.77 12.05
N THR A 114 21.07 13.88 11.08
CA THR A 114 20.65 14.27 9.73
C THR A 114 19.15 14.11 9.48
N GLY A 115 18.42 13.45 10.38
CA GLY A 115 17.02 13.07 10.20
C GLY A 115 16.78 12.04 9.10
N ARG A 116 17.84 11.60 8.40
CA ARG A 116 17.74 10.66 7.28
C ARG A 116 17.56 9.24 7.79
N ARG A 117 16.82 8.42 7.05
CA ARG A 117 16.62 7.00 7.41
C ARG A 117 17.93 6.26 7.25
N ARG A 118 18.26 5.38 8.19
CA ARG A 118 19.50 4.58 8.13
C ARG A 118 19.38 3.36 7.20
N GLY A 119 18.20 3.14 6.62
CA GLY A 119 17.94 2.01 5.73
C GLY A 119 17.84 0.66 6.47
N PHE A 120 17.55 0.69 7.77
CA PHE A 120 17.25 -0.50 8.55
C PHE A 120 16.23 -0.21 9.65
N GLY A 121 15.62 -1.26 10.17
CA GLY A 121 14.68 -1.19 11.29
C GLY A 121 14.44 -2.55 11.92
N PHE A 122 13.55 -2.55 12.90
CA PHE A 122 13.12 -3.70 13.66
C PHE A 122 11.61 -3.87 13.52
N VAL A 123 11.17 -5.10 13.32
CA VAL A 123 9.76 -5.46 13.16
C VAL A 123 9.45 -6.53 14.19
N GLU A 124 8.56 -6.24 15.11
CA GLU A 124 8.05 -7.18 16.09
C GLU A 124 6.87 -7.94 15.50
N VAL A 125 6.96 -9.27 15.51
CA VAL A 125 6.00 -10.17 14.87
C VAL A 125 5.67 -11.32 15.80
N ALA A 126 4.57 -12.02 15.52
CA ALA A 126 4.28 -13.26 16.24
C ALA A 126 5.41 -14.29 16.02
N GLU A 127 5.88 -14.94 17.09
CA GLU A 127 7.00 -15.88 17.05
C GLU A 127 6.80 -16.98 16.00
N LYS A 128 5.58 -17.55 15.95
CA LYS A 128 5.15 -18.55 14.97
C LYS A 128 5.33 -18.13 13.51
N ASP A 129 5.21 -16.83 13.22
CA ASP A 129 5.27 -16.29 11.86
C ASP A 129 6.68 -15.79 11.51
N GLY A 130 7.53 -15.52 12.51
CA GLY A 130 8.85 -14.91 12.33
C GLY A 130 9.76 -15.71 11.38
N ALA A 131 9.90 -17.01 11.60
CA ALA A 131 10.74 -17.87 10.75
C ALA A 131 10.26 -17.90 9.28
N LYS A 132 8.94 -17.93 9.08
CA LYS A 132 8.32 -17.91 7.74
C LYS A 132 8.55 -16.57 7.05
N MET A 133 8.40 -15.47 7.78
CA MET A 133 8.66 -14.12 7.27
C MET A 133 10.13 -13.97 6.87
N ILE A 134 11.08 -14.43 7.69
CA ILE A 134 12.51 -14.42 7.35
C ILE A 134 12.74 -15.18 6.03
N GLN A 135 12.24 -16.41 5.89
CA GLN A 135 12.47 -17.19 4.67
C GLN A 135 11.85 -16.58 3.41
N LYS A 136 10.72 -15.88 3.52
CA LYS A 136 10.01 -15.29 2.37
C LYS A 136 10.49 -13.89 2.01
N LEU A 137 10.89 -13.09 3.00
CA LEU A 137 11.27 -11.69 2.83
C LEU A 137 12.78 -11.47 2.80
N ASN A 138 13.58 -12.42 3.28
CA ASN A 138 15.02 -12.35 3.09
C ASN A 138 15.35 -12.48 1.60
N ASP A 139 16.18 -11.57 1.12
CA ASP A 139 16.56 -11.38 -0.28
C ASP A 139 15.40 -10.97 -1.22
N PHE A 140 14.29 -10.48 -0.66
CA PHE A 140 13.16 -9.97 -1.45
C PHE A 140 13.49 -8.61 -2.07
N SER A 141 13.17 -8.44 -3.36
CA SER A 141 13.37 -7.17 -4.07
C SER A 141 12.24 -6.18 -3.77
N PHE A 142 12.59 -5.12 -3.04
CA PHE A 142 11.67 -4.06 -2.64
C PHE A 142 12.21 -2.69 -3.07
N GLN A 143 11.49 -2.03 -3.99
CA GLN A 143 11.85 -0.72 -4.55
C GLN A 143 13.32 -0.65 -5.00
N GLU A 144 13.73 -1.59 -5.87
CA GLU A 144 15.08 -1.68 -6.44
C GLU A 144 16.19 -2.01 -5.41
N ARG A 145 15.82 -2.40 -4.18
CA ARG A 145 16.77 -2.85 -3.16
C ARG A 145 16.39 -4.23 -2.65
N THR A 146 17.40 -5.04 -2.39
CA THR A 146 17.20 -6.38 -1.84
C THR A 146 17.14 -6.32 -0.32
N LEU A 147 15.99 -6.62 0.28
CA LEU A 147 15.84 -6.61 1.74
C LEU A 147 16.66 -7.73 2.37
N LYS A 148 17.24 -7.45 3.54
CA LYS A 148 17.90 -8.46 4.37
C LYS A 148 17.11 -8.62 5.65
N VAL A 149 16.45 -9.76 5.80
CA VAL A 149 15.62 -10.05 6.98
C VAL A 149 16.31 -11.13 7.80
N ARG A 150 16.52 -10.86 9.08
CA ARG A 150 17.15 -11.79 10.02
C ARG A 150 16.45 -11.72 11.36
N GLU A 151 16.60 -12.75 12.17
CA GLU A 151 16.24 -12.67 13.58
C GLU A 151 17.10 -11.57 14.25
N ALA A 152 16.45 -10.65 14.96
CA ALA A 152 17.16 -9.59 15.65
C ALA A 152 17.82 -10.19 16.89
N LYS A 153 19.12 -9.95 17.05
CA LYS A 153 19.74 -10.08 18.37
C LYS A 153 19.25 -8.91 19.18
N GLU A 154 18.50 -9.20 20.24
CA GLU A 154 18.01 -8.23 21.22
C GLU A 154 19.18 -7.35 21.64
N ARG A 155 19.19 -6.12 21.12
CA ARG A 155 20.16 -5.13 21.55
C ARG A 155 19.48 -4.47 22.73
N GLN A 156 19.90 -4.82 23.95
CA GLN A 156 19.50 -4.13 25.18
C GLN A 156 19.51 -2.63 24.91
N GLU A 157 18.31 -2.05 24.92
CA GLU A 157 18.13 -0.61 24.88
C GLU A 157 18.57 -0.13 26.27
N ASN A 158 19.83 0.27 26.39
CA ASN A 158 20.26 1.01 27.57
C ASN A 158 19.44 2.31 27.55
N ASP A 159 18.56 2.42 28.54
CA ASP A 159 17.88 3.65 28.93
C ASP A 159 18.90 4.79 29.00
N ASP A 160 18.92 5.67 27.99
CA ASP A 160 19.50 7.01 28.11
C ASP A 160 18.52 7.88 28.94
N SER A 161 18.24 7.42 30.16
CA SER A 161 17.62 8.21 31.22
C SER A 161 18.67 8.47 32.29
N ASP A 162 19.65 9.32 31.98
CA ASP A 162 20.50 9.92 33.01
C ASP A 162 20.75 11.40 32.67
N GLU A 163 20.21 12.24 33.56
CA GLU A 163 20.50 13.65 33.92
C GLU A 163 20.13 14.82 33.00
#